data_AF-A0A3T1ASF7-F1
#
_entry.id   AF-A0A3T1ASF7-F1
#
_cell.length_a   1.000
_cell.length_b   1.000
_cell.length_c   1.000
_cell.angle_alpha   90.00
_cell.angle_beta   90.00
_cell.angle_gamma   90.00
#
_symmetry.space_group_name_H-M   'P 1'
#
loop_
_entity.id
_entity.type
_entity.pdbx_description
1 polymer ?
#
loop_
_entity_poly.entity_id
_entity_poly.type
_entity_poly.pdbx_seq_one_letter_code
_entity_poly.pdbx_strand_id
1 'polypeptide(L)'
;MFPPPEVRRDLASVIPGARSSKWHITLAFLGDADPAVVASSLAGRSFGPSFRLRLAGGGRFDAVVWAGVAGDLDALHELHARLKPDDPREFKPHLTVSYRFSRSLLNSLSGYKGPSWEISSFQLTRSVAGSYSPLALLPLDSNTGDQQA
;
A
#
# COMPACT_ATOMS: atom_id res chain seq x y z
N MET A 1 2.47 1.14 2.74
CA MET A 1 1.43 2.10 3.20
C MET A 1 0.34 1.35 3.91
N PHE A 2 -0.16 1.86 5.02
CA PHE A 2 -1.26 1.24 5.79
C PHE A 2 -2.55 2.02 5.53
N PRO A 3 -3.63 1.41 5.03
CA PRO A 3 -4.89 2.11 4.88
C PRO A 3 -5.42 2.59 6.24
N PRO A 4 -6.06 3.76 6.30
CA PRO A 4 -6.60 4.29 7.54
C PRO A 4 -7.75 3.41 8.08
N PRO A 5 -8.10 3.53 9.38
CA PRO A 5 -9.05 2.64 10.03
C PRO A 5 -10.40 2.49 9.31
N GLU A 6 -10.92 3.58 8.75
CA GLU A 6 -12.19 3.60 8.02
C GLU A 6 -12.13 2.79 6.72
N VAL A 7 -11.03 2.88 5.96
CA VAL A 7 -10.83 2.06 4.76
C VAL A 7 -10.70 0.59 5.13
N ARG A 8 -10.00 0.28 6.23
CA ARG A 8 -9.87 -1.10 6.72
C ARG A 8 -11.21 -1.65 7.21
N ARG A 9 -12.04 -0.85 7.88
CA ARG A 9 -13.39 -1.28 8.29
C ARG A 9 -14.29 -1.53 7.09
N ASP A 10 -14.24 -0.64 6.11
CA ASP A 10 -15.03 -0.77 4.88
C ASP A 10 -14.66 -2.05 4.12
N LEU A 11 -13.37 -2.30 3.88
CA LEU A 11 -12.93 -3.55 3.26
C LEU A 11 -13.32 -4.78 4.10
N ALA A 12 -13.14 -4.73 5.42
CA ALA A 12 -13.50 -5.86 6.30
C ALA A 12 -15.01 -6.19 6.27
N SER A 13 -15.87 -5.22 5.95
CA SER A 13 -17.32 -5.43 5.86
C SER A 13 -17.73 -6.36 4.70
N VAL A 14 -16.92 -6.41 3.63
CA VAL A 14 -17.19 -7.26 2.45
C VAL A 14 -16.41 -8.59 2.45
N ILE A 15 -15.41 -8.72 3.33
CA ILE A 15 -14.57 -9.92 3.48
C ILE A 15 -14.44 -10.34 4.96
N PRO A 16 -15.53 -10.82 5.58
CA PRO A 16 -15.55 -11.15 7.00
C PRO A 16 -14.54 -12.25 7.36
N GLY A 17 -13.91 -12.11 8.54
CA GLY A 17 -12.93 -13.06 9.07
C GLY A 17 -11.47 -12.82 8.62
N ALA A 18 -11.23 -11.88 7.71
CA ALA A 18 -9.87 -11.51 7.32
C ALA A 18 -9.18 -10.67 8.41
N ARG A 19 -7.89 -10.96 8.69
CA ARG A 19 -7.10 -10.25 9.71
C ARG A 19 -6.62 -8.89 9.18
N SER A 20 -7.33 -7.82 9.54
CA SER A 20 -7.09 -6.47 9.00
C SER A 20 -5.92 -5.70 9.62
N SER A 21 -5.37 -6.16 10.74
CA SER A 21 -4.31 -5.42 11.46
C SER A 21 -2.98 -5.34 10.70
N LYS A 22 -2.74 -6.27 9.76
CA LYS A 22 -1.52 -6.32 8.94
C LYS A 22 -1.74 -5.84 7.51
N TRP A 23 -2.90 -5.29 7.17
CA TRP A 23 -3.18 -4.85 5.82
C TRP A 23 -2.34 -3.64 5.43
N HIS A 24 -1.60 -3.79 4.34
CA HIS A 24 -0.77 -2.76 3.76
C HIS A 24 -0.64 -2.97 2.25
N ILE A 25 -0.34 -1.87 1.55
CA ILE A 25 0.14 -1.86 0.17
C ILE A 25 1.66 -1.76 0.24
N THR A 26 2.37 -2.74 -0.32
CA THR A 26 3.83 -2.71 -0.38
C THR A 26 4.28 -1.85 -1.54
N LEU A 27 5.15 -0.87 -1.27
CA LEU A 27 5.75 -0.02 -2.31
C LEU A 27 7.02 -0.65 -2.88
N ALA A 28 7.92 -1.13 -2.02
CA ALA A 28 9.15 -1.80 -2.41
C ALA A 28 9.59 -2.77 -1.31
N PHE A 29 10.17 -3.90 -1.72
CA PHE A 29 10.93 -4.77 -0.82
C PHE A 29 12.42 -4.45 -0.97
N LEU A 30 13.05 -4.05 0.14
CA LEU A 30 14.44 -3.59 0.15
C LEU A 30 15.45 -4.72 0.44
N GLY A 31 14.96 -5.95 0.65
CA GLY A 31 15.79 -7.12 0.95
C GLY A 31 16.40 -7.08 2.35
N ASP A 32 17.42 -7.92 2.56
CA ASP A 32 18.18 -8.00 3.81
C ASP A 32 19.25 -6.89 3.86
N ALA A 33 18.78 -5.65 4.01
CA ALA A 33 19.63 -4.48 4.17
C ALA A 33 19.67 -4.01 5.64
N ASP A 34 20.76 -3.34 6.02
CA ASP A 34 20.86 -2.72 7.34
C ASP A 34 19.75 -1.64 7.50
N PRO A 35 18.85 -1.79 8.49
CA PRO A 35 17.77 -0.83 8.72
C PRO A 35 18.23 0.61 8.93
N ALA A 36 19.37 0.82 9.58
CA ALA A 36 19.89 2.17 9.86
C ALA A 36 20.37 2.84 8.57
N VAL A 37 21.11 2.10 7.75
CA VAL A 37 21.59 2.60 6.44
C VAL A 37 20.41 2.94 5.53
N VAL A 38 19.41 2.07 5.47
CA VAL A 38 18.20 2.31 4.67
C VAL A 38 17.45 3.54 5.19
N ALA A 39 17.20 3.64 6.50
CA ALA A 39 16.50 4.78 7.08
C ALA A 39 17.24 6.11 6.79
N SER A 40 18.57 6.14 6.98
CA SER A 40 19.38 7.32 6.68
C SER A 40 19.35 7.71 5.20
N SER A 41 19.32 6.75 4.28
CA SER A 41 19.24 7.04 2.83
C SER A 41 17.87 7.54 2.36
N LEU A 42 16.83 7.38 3.17
CA LEU A 42 15.47 7.87 2.89
C LEU A 42 15.17 9.19 3.62
N ALA A 43 15.88 9.48 4.70
CA ALA A 43 15.67 10.67 5.52
C ALA A 43 15.87 11.96 4.71
N GLY A 44 14.93 12.90 4.85
CA GLY A 44 14.99 14.23 4.22
C GLY A 44 14.78 14.26 2.70
N ARG A 45 14.51 13.12 2.05
CA ARG A 45 14.18 13.08 0.62
C ARG A 45 12.73 13.51 0.38
N SER A 46 12.50 14.30 -0.66
CA SER A 46 11.16 14.49 -1.23
C SER A 46 10.80 13.28 -2.10
N PHE A 47 9.57 12.82 -1.96
CA PHE A 47 9.00 11.70 -2.70
C PHE A 47 7.83 12.13 -3.61
N GLY A 48 7.66 13.44 -3.81
CA GLY A 48 6.55 14.01 -4.57
C GLY A 48 5.35 14.39 -3.69
N PRO A 49 4.31 14.99 -4.30
CA PRO A 49 3.15 15.49 -3.60
C PRO A 49 2.25 14.38 -3.04
N SER A 50 1.38 14.72 -2.09
CA SER A 50 0.30 13.86 -1.62
C SER A 50 -0.68 13.54 -2.76
N PHE A 51 -1.26 12.35 -2.71
CA PHE A 51 -2.15 11.84 -3.75
C PHE A 51 -3.25 10.96 -3.14
N ARG A 52 -4.30 10.66 -3.90
CA ARG A 52 -5.46 9.90 -3.40
C ARG A 52 -5.54 8.51 -4.02
N LEU A 53 -5.68 7.53 -3.15
CA LEU A 53 -5.92 6.15 -3.53
C LEU A 53 -7.29 5.67 -3.06
N ARG A 54 -7.72 4.54 -3.60
CA ARG A 54 -8.80 3.70 -3.10
C ARG A 54 -8.45 2.23 -3.30
N LEU A 55 -9.11 1.35 -2.55
CA LEU A 55 -9.11 -0.08 -2.85
C LEU A 55 -10.27 -0.38 -3.79
N ALA A 56 -10.01 -1.13 -4.86
CA ALA A 56 -11.02 -1.46 -5.85
C ALA A 56 -10.72 -2.79 -6.54
N GLY A 57 -11.76 -3.60 -6.75
CA GLY A 57 -11.63 -4.91 -7.33
C GLY A 57 -10.83 -5.88 -6.45
N GLY A 58 -10.59 -7.07 -7.00
CA GLY A 58 -9.67 -8.03 -6.42
C GLY A 58 -9.20 -9.04 -7.44
N GLY A 59 -8.15 -9.74 -7.06
CA GLY A 59 -7.51 -10.73 -7.90
C GLY A 59 -6.72 -11.72 -7.08
N ARG A 60 -5.87 -12.49 -7.76
CA ARG A 60 -4.98 -13.44 -7.11
C ARG A 60 -3.63 -13.55 -7.81
N PHE A 61 -2.64 -13.94 -7.02
CA PHE A 61 -1.38 -14.52 -7.50
C PHE A 61 -1.28 -15.92 -6.90
N ASP A 62 -1.30 -16.97 -7.72
CA ASP A 62 -1.37 -18.35 -7.24
C ASP A 62 -2.48 -18.53 -6.17
N ALA A 63 -2.11 -18.81 -4.93
CA ALA A 63 -3.02 -18.94 -3.79
C ALA A 63 -3.31 -17.62 -3.05
N VAL A 64 -2.55 -16.56 -3.30
CA VAL A 64 -2.71 -15.26 -2.62
C VAL A 64 -3.90 -14.53 -3.23
N VAL A 65 -4.86 -14.12 -2.39
CA VAL A 65 -5.98 -13.25 -2.77
C VAL A 65 -5.69 -11.83 -2.30
N TRP A 66 -5.95 -10.85 -3.17
CA TRP A 66 -5.66 -9.44 -2.91
C TRP A 66 -6.79 -8.52 -3.38
N ALA A 67 -6.89 -7.35 -2.73
CA ALA A 67 -7.68 -6.21 -3.20
C ALA A 67 -6.81 -5.31 -4.07
N GLY A 68 -7.36 -4.85 -5.20
CA GLY A 68 -6.66 -3.95 -6.11
C GLY A 68 -6.59 -2.52 -5.58
N VAL A 69 -5.74 -1.70 -6.21
CA VAL A 69 -5.60 -0.27 -5.91
C VAL A 69 -6.03 0.53 -7.14
N ALA A 70 -6.73 1.64 -6.91
CA ALA A 70 -7.12 2.62 -7.93
C ALA A 70 -6.99 4.05 -7.39
N GLY A 71 -7.24 5.05 -8.22
CA GLY A 71 -7.00 6.46 -7.90
C GLY A 71 -5.80 6.98 -8.68
N ASP A 72 -4.96 7.77 -8.03
CA ASP A 72 -3.78 8.42 -8.64
C ASP A 72 -2.63 7.40 -8.82
N LEU A 73 -2.82 6.45 -9.74
CA LEU A 73 -1.88 5.36 -9.97
C LEU A 73 -0.54 5.86 -10.53
N ASP A 74 -0.53 6.93 -11.33
CA ASP A 74 0.72 7.48 -11.87
C ASP A 74 1.63 7.98 -10.74
N ALA A 75 1.09 8.74 -9.79
CA ALA A 75 1.81 9.19 -8.60
C ALA A 75 2.33 8.01 -7.76
N LEU A 76 1.55 6.92 -7.66
CA LEU A 76 1.96 5.71 -6.96
C LEU A 76 3.11 4.97 -7.68
N HIS A 77 3.10 4.91 -9.01
CA HIS A 77 4.19 4.32 -9.80
C HIS A 77 5.46 5.18 -9.74
N GLU A 78 5.33 6.51 -9.77
CA GLU A 78 6.46 7.42 -9.56
C GLU A 78 7.08 7.24 -8.18
N LEU A 79 6.26 7.12 -7.13
CA LEU A 79 6.73 6.83 -5.77
C LEU A 79 7.50 5.51 -5.71
N HIS A 80 6.98 4.45 -6.35
CA HIS A 80 7.69 3.18 -6.47
C HIS A 80 9.04 3.34 -7.18
N ALA A 81 9.08 4.03 -8.33
CA ALA A 81 10.30 4.25 -9.10
C ALA A 81 11.36 5.05 -8.32
N ARG A 82 10.96 6.03 -7.49
CA ARG A 82 11.88 6.77 -6.61
C ARG A 82 12.49 5.90 -5.51
N LEU A 83 11.77 4.87 -5.06
CA LEU A 83 12.21 3.94 -4.02
C LEU A 83 13.03 2.78 -4.58
N LYS A 84 12.72 2.34 -5.80
CA LYS A 84 13.33 1.16 -6.43
C LYS A 84 13.44 1.35 -7.96
N PRO A 85 14.32 2.25 -8.44
CA PRO A 85 14.40 2.60 -9.87
C PRO A 85 14.80 1.42 -10.76
N ASP A 86 15.57 0.47 -10.22
CA ASP A 86 16.09 -0.69 -10.94
C ASP A 86 15.31 -1.99 -10.66
N ASP A 87 14.04 -1.94 -10.21
CA ASP A 87 13.24 -3.17 -10.09
C ASP A 87 12.84 -3.68 -11.47
N PRO A 88 13.31 -4.86 -11.92
CA PRO A 88 12.92 -5.41 -13.22
C PRO A 88 11.47 -5.93 -13.22
N ARG A 89 10.83 -6.03 -12.05
CA ARG A 89 9.48 -6.58 -11.92
C ARG A 89 8.45 -5.48 -12.10
N GLU A 90 7.40 -5.80 -12.86
CA GLU A 90 6.23 -4.94 -12.98
C GLU A 90 5.62 -4.68 -11.59
N PHE A 91 5.52 -3.41 -11.21
CA PHE A 91 4.90 -3.02 -9.96
C PHE A 91 3.37 -3.12 -10.07
N LYS A 92 2.79 -4.09 -9.36
CA LYS A 92 1.34 -4.31 -9.29
C LYS A 92 0.84 -3.90 -7.91
N PRO A 93 0.35 -2.66 -7.70
CA PRO A 93 -0.09 -2.22 -6.39
C PRO A 93 -1.33 -3.00 -5.95
N HIS A 94 -1.23 -3.67 -4.81
CA HIS A 94 -2.28 -4.49 -4.25
C HIS A 94 -2.18 -4.54 -2.71
N LEU A 95 -3.28 -4.93 -2.08
CA LEU A 95 -3.33 -5.23 -0.65
C LEU A 95 -3.66 -6.71 -0.47
N THR A 96 -2.74 -7.47 0.12
CA THR A 96 -2.93 -8.90 0.38
C THR A 96 -3.98 -9.13 1.45
N VAL A 97 -5.03 -9.87 1.08
CA VAL A 97 -6.15 -10.22 1.95
C VAL A 97 -5.93 -11.60 2.59
N SER A 98 -5.48 -12.56 1.79
CA SER A 98 -5.27 -13.95 2.22
C SER A 98 -4.09 -14.57 1.48
N TYR A 99 -3.28 -15.37 2.18
CA TYR A 99 -2.23 -16.21 1.57
C TYR A 99 -2.76 -17.58 1.11
N ARG A 100 -4.06 -17.84 1.32
CA ARG A 100 -4.73 -19.07 0.89
C ARG A 100 -5.84 -18.73 -0.08
N PHE A 101 -5.99 -19.56 -1.11
CA PHE A 101 -7.03 -19.36 -2.11
C PHE A 101 -8.41 -19.46 -1.45
N SER A 102 -9.27 -18.50 -1.75
CA SER A 102 -10.68 -18.52 -1.39
C SER A 102 -11.48 -17.89 -2.51
N ARG A 103 -12.28 -18.71 -3.20
CA ARG A 103 -13.19 -18.24 -4.24
C ARG A 103 -14.23 -17.25 -3.71
N SER A 104 -14.69 -17.46 -2.47
CA SER A 104 -15.62 -16.55 -1.80
C SER A 104 -15.01 -15.16 -1.62
N LEU A 105 -13.77 -15.08 -1.10
CA LEU A 105 -13.08 -13.80 -0.95
C LEU A 105 -12.87 -13.10 -2.31
N LEU A 106 -12.45 -13.85 -3.33
CA LEU A 106 -12.26 -13.30 -4.67
C LEU A 106 -13.55 -12.74 -5.25
N ASN A 107 -14.67 -13.45 -5.10
CA ASN A 107 -15.97 -13.00 -5.58
C ASN A 107 -16.44 -11.74 -4.84
N SER A 108 -16.29 -11.68 -3.51
CA SER A 108 -16.62 -10.49 -2.72
C SER A 108 -15.86 -9.24 -3.18
N LEU A 109 -14.62 -9.42 -3.66
CA LEU A 109 -13.78 -8.30 -4.11
C LEU A 109 -14.07 -7.88 -5.56
N SER A 110 -14.67 -8.72 -6.40
CA SER A 110 -14.82 -8.46 -7.85
C SER A 110 -15.57 -7.17 -8.18
N GLY A 111 -16.53 -6.76 -7.33
CA GLY A 111 -17.28 -5.50 -7.48
C GLY A 111 -16.96 -4.46 -6.40
N TYR A 112 -15.97 -4.74 -5.54
CA TYR A 112 -15.66 -3.89 -4.41
C TYR A 112 -15.07 -2.56 -4.88
N LYS A 113 -15.57 -1.46 -4.31
CA LYS A 113 -15.02 -0.11 -4.51
C LYS A 113 -15.12 0.63 -3.18
N GLY A 114 -13.99 0.75 -2.49
CA GLY A 114 -13.90 1.37 -1.19
C GLY A 114 -13.87 2.90 -1.23
N PRO A 115 -13.89 3.53 -0.04
CA PRO A 115 -13.66 4.96 0.12
C PRO A 115 -12.27 5.35 -0.42
N SER A 116 -12.18 6.57 -0.95
CA SER A 116 -10.90 7.16 -1.30
C SER A 116 -10.30 7.84 -0.09
N TRP A 117 -8.98 7.73 0.07
CA TRP A 117 -8.23 8.40 1.13
C TRP A 117 -6.95 9.03 0.57
N GLU A 118 -6.50 10.08 1.25
CA GLU A 118 -5.24 10.74 0.93
C GLU A 118 -4.04 9.96 1.49
N ILE A 119 -3.02 9.85 0.67
CA ILE A 119 -1.68 9.42 1.04
C ILE A 119 -0.85 10.68 1.25
N SER A 120 -0.58 11.01 2.51
CA SER A 120 0.33 12.09 2.91
C SER A 120 1.66 11.58 3.46
N SER A 121 1.79 10.27 3.65
CA SER A 121 3.01 9.63 4.13
C SER A 121 3.01 8.13 3.85
N PHE A 122 4.19 7.53 3.91
CA PHE A 122 4.38 6.08 3.89
C PHE A 122 5.40 5.67 4.95
N GLN A 123 5.43 4.37 5.28
CA GLN A 123 6.21 3.88 6.41
C GLN A 123 7.30 2.91 5.96
N LEU A 124 8.54 3.16 6.38
CA LEU A 124 9.60 2.16 6.37
C LEU A 124 9.36 1.19 7.53
N THR A 125 9.28 -0.10 7.22
CA THR A 125 8.90 -1.14 8.18
C THR A 125 9.90 -2.29 8.12
N ARG A 126 10.41 -2.72 9.27
CA ARG A 126 11.17 -3.98 9.35
C ARG A 126 10.19 -5.15 9.36
N SER A 127 10.43 -6.15 8.53
CA SER A 127 9.67 -7.40 8.54
C SER A 127 10.54 -8.56 9.00
N VAL A 128 10.13 -9.27 10.04
CA VAL A 128 10.82 -10.47 10.56
C VAL A 128 9.79 -11.54 10.84
N ALA A 129 9.89 -12.69 10.16
CA ALA A 129 8.97 -13.82 10.33
C ALA A 129 7.47 -13.43 10.29
N GLY A 130 7.11 -12.49 9.41
CA GLY A 130 5.74 -11.98 9.28
C GLY A 130 5.29 -10.98 10.36
N SER A 131 6.19 -10.57 11.26
CA SER A 131 6.00 -9.46 12.19
C SER A 131 6.53 -8.17 11.59
N TYR A 132 5.79 -7.08 11.77
CA TYR A 132 6.10 -5.76 11.21
C TYR A 132 6.37 -4.78 12.34
N SER A 133 7.52 -4.11 12.34
CA SER A 133 7.84 -3.04 13.27
C SER A 133 8.19 -1.75 12.51
N PRO A 134 7.55 -0.61 12.82
CA PRO A 134 7.86 0.66 12.17
C PRO A 134 9.31 1.09 12.44
N LEU A 135 9.96 1.66 11.43
CA LEU A 135 11.31 2.23 11.53
C LEU A 135 11.29 3.75 11.31
N ALA A 136 10.53 4.21 10.31
CA ALA A 136 10.38 5.63 10.00
C ALA A 136 9.04 5.90 9.29
N LEU A 137 8.47 7.08 9.54
CA LEU A 137 7.37 7.63 8.75
C LEU A 137 7.94 8.69 7.82
N LEU A 138 7.73 8.53 6.52
CA LEU A 138 8.27 9.37 5.46
C LEU A 138 7.12 10.21 4.89
N PRO A 139 7.15 11.55 5.06
CA PRO A 139 6.11 12.41 4.54
C PRO A 139 6.19 12.48 3.01
N LEU A 140 5.03 12.68 2.38
CA LEU A 140 4.92 13.24 1.05
C LEU A 140 4.74 14.75 1.17
N ASP A 141 5.10 15.47 0.12
CA ASP A 141 4.95 16.92 0.10
C ASP A 141 3.45 17.26 0.09
N SER A 142 3.02 18.25 0.86
CA SER A 142 1.61 18.67 0.79
C SER A 142 1.27 19.07 -0.64
N ASN A 143 0.22 18.49 -1.20
CA ASN A 143 -0.29 18.95 -2.48
C ASN A 143 -0.90 20.35 -2.29
N THR A 144 -0.19 21.39 -2.70
CA THR A 144 -0.67 22.79 -2.63
C THR A 144 -1.64 23.15 -3.76
N GLY A 145 -2.10 22.17 -4.56
CA GLY A 145 -3.13 22.36 -5.58
C GLY A 145 -4.55 22.15 -5.05
N ASP A 146 -5.34 23.23 -5.12
CA ASP A 146 -6.81 23.34 -4.99
C ASP A 146 -7.44 23.36 -3.58
N GLN A 147 -7.13 24.43 -2.84
CA GLN A 147 -8.20 25.26 -2.27
C GLN A 147 -8.32 26.55 -3.11
N GLN A 148 -9.12 26.53 -4.18
CA GLN A 148 -9.59 27.76 -4.82
C GLN A 148 -10.90 27.53 -5.59
N ALA A 149 -11.94 28.20 -5.08
CA ALA A 149 -13.21 28.63 -5.68
C ALA A 149 -14.25 27.56 -6.09
#